data_AF-A0A2A4RRT0-F1
#
_entry.id   AF-A0A2A4RRT0-F1
#
_cell.length_a   1.000
_cell.length_b   1.000
_cell.length_c   1.000
_cell.angle_alpha   90.00
_cell.angle_beta   90.00
_cell.angle_gamma   90.00
#
_symmetry.space_group_name_H-M   'P 1'
#
loop_
_entity.id
_entity.type
_entity.pdbx_description
1 polymer ?
#
loop_
_entity_poly.entity_id
_entity_poly.type
_entity_poly.pdbx_seq_one_letter_code
_entity_poly.pdbx_strand_id
1 'polypeptide(L)'
;MNLQTSKSLNFFIDSKTEVVMTLISFIIPTDKDILKDLNEESRTIKFVGSAIFSQKLDQIKFSRTFKHRFDNQNQLKQVIYFRKGLIWKFNEVILCTELAS
;
A
#
# COMPACT_ATOMS: atom_id res chain seq x y z
N MET A 1 -23.05 -2.93 15.40
CA MET A 1 -21.60 -3.06 15.14
C MET A 1 -21.43 -4.15 14.10
N ASN A 2 -21.39 -3.78 12.83
CA ASN A 2 -21.25 -4.73 11.71
C ASN A 2 -20.89 -3.94 10.45
N LEU A 3 -19.83 -4.34 9.75
CA LEU A 3 -19.70 -4.24 8.29
C LEU A 3 -18.47 -5.03 7.86
N GLN A 4 -18.68 -6.34 7.83
CA GLN A 4 -17.93 -7.30 7.05
C GLN A 4 -18.08 -6.89 5.57
N THR A 5 -16.98 -6.55 4.89
CA THR A 5 -16.98 -6.38 3.43
C THR A 5 -16.06 -7.42 2.81
N SER A 6 -16.65 -8.60 2.57
CA SER A 6 -16.11 -9.58 1.63
C SER A 6 -16.50 -9.14 0.21
N LYS A 7 -15.51 -8.93 -0.66
CA LYS A 7 -15.73 -8.83 -2.11
C LYS A 7 -15.18 -10.09 -2.75
N SER A 8 -16.08 -10.97 -3.20
CA SER A 8 -15.77 -12.09 -4.07
C SER A 8 -15.51 -11.59 -5.49
N LEU A 9 -14.37 -11.98 -6.08
CA LEU A 9 -14.14 -11.91 -7.53
C LEU A 9 -14.16 -13.33 -8.08
N ASN A 10 -15.08 -13.61 -9.01
CA ASN A 10 -15.12 -14.85 -9.77
C ASN A 10 -14.13 -14.75 -10.94
N PHE A 11 -13.23 -15.72 -11.07
CA PHE A 11 -12.39 -15.88 -12.26
C PHE A 11 -12.68 -17.24 -12.90
N PHE A 12 -13.02 -17.22 -14.19
CA PHE A 12 -13.11 -18.41 -15.04
C PHE A 12 -11.70 -18.84 -15.45
N ILE A 13 -11.40 -20.14 -15.38
CA ILE A 13 -10.11 -20.74 -15.75
C ILE A 13 -10.33 -21.69 -16.93
N ASP A 14 -9.55 -21.50 -18.00
CA ASP A 14 -9.44 -22.44 -19.12
C ASP A 14 -8.37 -23.52 -18.81
N SER A 15 -8.67 -24.76 -19.19
CA SER A 15 -7.92 -25.96 -18.83
C SER A 15 -6.66 -26.11 -19.67
N LYS A 16 -5.51 -25.65 -19.16
CA LYS A 16 -4.20 -26.32 -19.27
C LYS A 16 -3.14 -25.45 -18.58
N THR A 17 -2.64 -25.97 -17.45
CA THR A 17 -1.67 -25.35 -16.53
C THR A 17 -2.29 -24.32 -15.58
N GLU A 18 -2.98 -24.79 -14.54
CA GLU A 18 -3.33 -23.97 -13.39
C GLU A 18 -2.05 -23.63 -12.60
N VAL A 19 -1.47 -22.47 -12.89
CA VAL A 19 -0.63 -21.78 -11.91
C VAL A 19 -1.57 -21.32 -10.81
N VAL A 20 -1.72 -22.15 -9.76
CA VAL A 20 -2.45 -21.78 -8.55
C VAL A 20 -1.70 -20.59 -7.94
N MET A 21 -2.12 -19.37 -8.26
CA MET A 21 -1.68 -18.18 -7.54
C MET A 21 -2.31 -18.21 -6.16
N THR A 22 -1.66 -18.90 -5.23
CA THR A 22 -2.01 -18.81 -3.82
C THR A 22 -1.86 -17.36 -3.41
N LEU A 23 -2.96 -16.73 -3.00
CA LEU A 23 -2.92 -15.43 -2.36
C LEU A 23 -2.09 -15.59 -1.08
N ILE A 24 -0.84 -15.15 -1.12
CA ILE A 24 0.05 -15.23 0.03
C ILE A 24 -0.53 -14.27 1.06
N SER A 25 -0.95 -14.79 2.21
CA SER A 25 -1.33 -13.92 3.33
C SER A 25 -0.07 -13.22 3.85
N PHE A 26 -0.16 -11.91 4.07
CA PHE A 26 0.93 -11.13 4.64
C PHE A 26 0.43 -9.98 5.49
N ILE A 27 1.21 -9.69 6.53
CA ILE A 27 1.01 -8.52 7.38
C ILE A 27 1.60 -7.32 6.64
N ILE A 28 0.84 -6.25 6.48
CA ILE A 28 1.29 -5.00 5.85
C ILE A 28 1.87 -4.04 6.90
N PRO A 29 2.74 -3.08 6.51
CA PRO A 29 3.18 -2.01 7.40
C PRO A 29 1.98 -1.23 7.95
N THR A 30 1.96 -0.98 9.25
CA THR A 30 0.93 -0.13 9.87
C THR A 30 1.27 1.34 9.69
N ASP A 31 0.28 2.21 9.85
CA ASP A 31 0.49 3.66 9.84
C ASP A 31 1.55 4.09 10.89
N LYS A 32 1.69 3.37 12.01
CA LYS A 32 2.73 3.61 13.03
C LYS A 32 4.13 3.22 12.54
N ASP A 33 4.25 2.09 11.85
CA ASP A 33 5.54 1.64 11.28
C ASP A 33 6.01 2.64 10.22
N ILE A 34 5.08 3.12 9.40
CA ILE A 34 5.35 4.12 8.37
C ILE A 34 5.87 5.43 8.99
N LEU A 35 5.23 5.93 10.04
CA LEU A 35 5.67 7.14 10.74
C LEU A 35 7.09 6.98 11.31
N LYS A 36 7.41 5.80 11.86
CA LYS A 36 8.75 5.50 12.36
C LYS A 36 9.79 5.51 11.24
N ASP A 37 9.51 4.87 10.10
CA ASP A 37 10.43 4.81 8.96
C ASP A 37 10.64 6.18 8.31
N LEU A 38 9.61 7.04 8.33
CA LEU A 38 9.71 8.42 7.87
C LEU A 38 10.37 9.36 8.90
N ASN A 39 10.61 8.91 10.13
CA ASN A 39 11.03 9.74 11.26
C ASN A 39 10.09 10.95 11.49
N GLU A 40 8.78 10.68 11.43
CA GLU A 40 7.71 11.69 11.49
C GLU A 40 6.75 11.40 12.64
N GLU A 41 6.10 12.44 13.15
CA GLU A 41 5.10 12.29 14.21
C GLU A 41 3.68 12.10 13.64
N SER A 42 2.81 11.41 14.38
CA SER A 42 1.41 11.21 13.97
C SER A 42 0.61 12.51 13.81
N ARG A 43 1.11 13.60 14.39
CA ARG A 43 0.51 14.95 14.32
C ARG A 43 0.96 15.73 13.08
N THR A 44 2.13 15.44 12.50
CA THR A 44 2.66 16.15 11.33
C THR A 44 2.06 15.63 10.04
N ILE A 45 1.72 14.33 10.01
CA ILE A 45 1.18 13.65 8.84
C ILE A 45 -0.32 13.35 8.99
N LYS A 46 -1.03 13.31 7.86
CA LYS A 46 -2.38 12.74 7.72
C LYS A 46 -2.36 11.72 6.58
N PHE A 47 -2.65 10.46 6.88
CA PHE A 47 -2.88 9.44 5.86
C PHE A 47 -4.18 9.71 5.11
N VAL A 48 -4.16 9.49 3.80
CA VAL A 48 -5.26 9.80 2.89
C VAL A 48 -5.62 8.57 2.07
N GLY A 49 -6.91 8.25 2.01
CA GLY A 49 -7.43 7.12 1.25
C GLY A 49 -7.10 5.75 1.85
N SER A 50 -7.23 4.72 1.02
CA SER A 50 -6.93 3.33 1.39
C SER A 50 -5.47 2.98 1.10
N ALA A 51 -4.92 2.02 1.84
CA ALA A 51 -3.64 1.44 1.50
C ALA A 51 -3.78 0.58 0.24
N ILE A 52 -2.75 0.57 -0.60
CA ILE A 52 -2.75 -0.14 -1.88
C ILE A 52 -1.60 -1.13 -1.88
N PHE A 53 -1.84 -2.35 -2.33
CA PHE A 53 -0.78 -3.31 -2.61
C PHE A 53 -0.92 -3.88 -4.03
N SER A 54 0.21 -4.32 -4.58
CA SER A 54 0.29 -4.98 -5.88
C SER A 54 1.25 -6.16 -5.76
N GLN A 55 0.83 -7.33 -6.23
CA GLN A 55 1.63 -8.55 -6.25
C GLN A 55 2.00 -8.90 -7.69
N LYS A 56 3.30 -9.01 -7.95
CA LYS A 56 3.91 -9.62 -9.14
C LYS A 56 4.56 -10.94 -8.74
N LEU A 57 4.98 -11.74 -9.72
CA LEU A 57 5.60 -13.06 -9.52
C LEU A 57 6.82 -13.01 -8.58
N ASP A 58 7.60 -11.95 -8.65
CA ASP A 58 8.88 -11.77 -7.96
C ASP A 58 8.83 -10.72 -6.85
N GLN A 59 7.76 -9.94 -6.75
CA GLN A 59 7.73 -8.76 -5.91
C GLN A 59 6.31 -8.42 -5.43
N ILE A 60 6.21 -8.07 -4.14
CA ILE A 60 5.00 -7.46 -3.59
C ILE A 60 5.32 -6.02 -3.20
N LYS A 61 4.57 -5.09 -3.78
CA LYS A 61 4.64 -3.66 -3.50
C LYS A 61 3.49 -3.26 -2.58
N PHE A 62 3.78 -2.46 -1.58
CA PHE A 62 2.78 -1.79 -0.76
C PHE A 62 3.00 -0.29 -0.85
N SER A 63 1.91 0.47 -0.80
CA SER A 63 1.95 1.91 -0.86
C SER A 63 0.86 2.54 -0.01
N ARG A 64 1.18 3.66 0.63
CA ARG A 64 0.28 4.42 1.47
C ARG A 64 0.42 5.90 1.16
N THR A 65 -0.70 6.55 0.84
CA THR A 65 -0.72 7.98 0.54
C THR A 65 -0.92 8.79 1.80
N PHE A 66 -0.22 9.90 1.90
CA PHE A 66 -0.29 10.83 3.02
C PHE A 66 -0.04 12.26 2.57
N LYS A 67 -0.33 13.20 3.46
CA LYS A 67 0.05 14.60 3.31
C LYS A 67 0.53 15.17 4.64
N HIS A 68 1.36 16.19 4.58
CA HIS A 68 1.73 16.95 5.79
C HIS A 68 0.59 17.91 6.13
N ARG A 69 0.24 18.01 7.41
CA ARG A 69 -0.88 18.84 7.87
C ARG A 69 -0.60 20.33 7.76
N PHE A 70 0.68 20.71 7.85
CA PHE A 70 1.14 22.10 7.83
C PHE A 70 1.82 22.48 6.51
N ASP A 71 1.67 21.64 5.48
CA ASP A 71 2.16 21.97 4.15
C ASP A 71 1.15 22.87 3.43
N ASN A 72 1.55 24.12 3.20
CA ASN A 72 0.75 25.12 2.49
C ASN A 72 0.47 24.74 1.03
N GLN A 73 1.25 23.83 0.46
CA GLN A 73 1.08 23.36 -0.91
C GLN A 73 0.12 22.16 -1.00
N ASN A 74 -0.35 21.63 0.14
CA ASN A 74 -1.26 20.49 0.25
C ASN A 74 -0.83 19.29 -0.61
N GLN A 75 0.47 19.04 -0.69
CA GLN A 75 1.02 18.00 -1.55
C GLN A 75 0.65 16.61 -1.05
N LEU A 76 0.17 15.77 -1.96
CA LEU A 76 0.01 14.34 -1.72
C LEU A 76 1.34 13.65 -1.98
N LYS A 77 1.80 12.88 -0.99
CA LYS A 77 2.98 12.03 -1.07
C LYS A 77 2.56 10.58 -0.89
N GLN A 78 3.30 9.66 -1.46
CA GLN A 78 3.07 8.24 -1.30
C GLN A 78 4.35 7.56 -0.86
N VAL A 79 4.28 6.85 0.26
CA VAL A 79 5.37 5.99 0.70
C VAL A 79 5.27 4.64 -0.01
N ILE A 80 6.40 4.11 -0.44
CA ILE A 80 6.51 2.85 -1.16
C ILE A 80 7.35 1.85 -0.38
N TYR A 81 6.82 0.64 -0.26
CA TYR A 81 7.50 -0.50 0.34
C TYR A 81 7.55 -1.67 -0.63
N PHE A 82 8.63 -2.45 -0.54
CA PHE A 82 8.73 -3.75 -1.20
C PHE A 82 8.93 -4.86 -0.17
N ARG A 83 8.22 -5.96 -0.37
CA ARG A 83 8.37 -7.15 0.47
C ARG A 83 9.61 -7.92 0.05
N LYS A 84 10.50 -8.22 1.00
CA LYS A 84 11.65 -9.11 0.84
C LYS A 84 11.53 -10.26 1.83
N GLY A 85 11.04 -11.41 1.37
CA GLY A 85 10.69 -12.54 2.23
C GLY A 85 9.51 -12.20 3.15
N LEU A 86 9.73 -12.25 4.47
CA LEU A 86 8.70 -11.92 5.47
C LEU A 86 8.70 -10.44 5.91
N ILE A 87 9.65 -9.65 5.42
CA ILE A 87 9.89 -8.28 5.91
C ILE A 87 9.50 -7.27 4.82
N TRP A 88 8.90 -6.16 5.23
CA TRP A 88 8.73 -4.99 4.38
C TRP A 88 9.94 -4.08 4.48
N LYS A 89 10.45 -3.65 3.32
CA LYS A 89 11.52 -2.67 3.25
C LYS A 89 10.95 -1.37 2.71
N PHE A 90 11.14 -0.30 3.47
CA PHE A 90 10.97 1.05 2.97
C PHE A 90 11.86 1.23 1.73
N ASN A 91 11.26 1.76 0.66
CA ASN A 91 11.97 2.04 -0.58
C ASN A 91 12.18 3.55 -0.74
N GLU A 92 11.08 4.29 -0.80
CA GLU A 92 11.10 5.71 -1.11
C GLU A 92 9.78 6.40 -0.77
N VAL A 93 9.79 7.73 -0.86
CA VAL A 93 8.60 8.58 -0.88
C VAL A 93 8.53 9.29 -2.23
N ILE A 94 7.41 9.13 -2.92
CA ILE A 94 7.15 9.81 -4.20
C ILE A 94 6.11 10.91 -4.02
N LEU A 95 6.21 11.98 -4.80
CA LEU A 95 5.15 12.99 -4.92
C LEU A 95 4.07 12.44 -5.84
N CYS A 96 2.81 12.46 -5.40
CA CYS A 96 1.68 12.18 -6.27
C CYS A 96 1.40 13.45 -7.09
N THR A 97 2.06 13.61 -8.24
CA THR A 97 1.56 14.53 -9.26
C THR A 97 0.21 14.02 -9.73
N GLU A 98 -0.84 14.82 -9.54
CA GLU A 98 -2.12 14.58 -10.21
C GLU A 98 -1.81 14.40 -11.70
N LEU A 99 -2.17 13.25 -12.26
CA LEU A 99 -2.34 13.13 -13.70
C LEU A 99 -3.46 14.12 -14.02
N ALA A 100 -3.09 15.32 -14.45
CA ALA A 100 -3.99 16.27 -15.06
C ALA A 100 -4.79 15.49 -16.11
N SER A 101 -6.06 15.26 -15.81
CA SER A 101 -7.04 14.60 -16.67
C SER A 101 -7.96 15.68 -17.21
#